data_AF-A0A7V9T0G7-F1
#
_entry.id   AF-A0A7V9T0G7-F1
#
_cell.length_a   1.000
_cell.length_b   1.000
_cell.length_c   1.000
_cell.angle_alpha   90.00
_cell.angle_beta   90.00
_cell.angle_gamma   90.00
#
_symmetry.space_group_name_H-M   'P 1'
#
loop_
_entity.id
_entity.type
_entity.pdbx_description
1 polymer ?
#
loop_
_entity_poly.entity_id
_entity_poly.type
_entity_poly.pdbx_seq_one_letter_code
_entity_poly.pdbx_strand_id
1 'polypeptide(L)' 'MIELAVLGVLREGELHGYELRKRLRELVGGTSSISFGSLYPALGRLERDGAVEAVEAVEQLEAAVPVATVPST' A
#
# COMPACT_ATOMS: atom_id res chain seq x y z
N MET A 1 11.69 -5.13 11.54
CA MET A 1 10.96 -4.13 12.35
C MET A 1 9.80 -3.46 11.61
N ILE A 2 9.77 -3.42 10.27
CA ILE A 2 8.66 -2.82 9.48
C ILE A 2 7.39 -3.71 9.44
N GLU A 3 7.51 -4.99 9.80
CA GLU A 3 6.45 -5.98 9.75
C GLU A 3 5.21 -5.57 10.57
N LEU A 4 5.41 -5.06 11.79
CA LEU A 4 4.31 -4.58 12.63
C LEU A 4 3.63 -3.33 12.07
N ALA A 5 4.41 -2.45 11.42
CA ALA A 5 3.84 -1.29 10.75
C ALA A 5 3.00 -1.73 9.53
N VAL A 6 3.48 -2.72 8.77
CA VAL A 6 2.73 -3.32 7.65
C VAL A 6 1.41 -3.91 8.13
N LEU A 7 1.43 -4.71 9.20
CA LEU A 7 0.22 -5.29 9.78
C LEU A 7 -0.73 -4.22 10.33
N GLY A 8 -0.19 -3.17 10.95
CA GLY A 8 -0.99 -2.04 11.43
C GLY A 8 -1.73 -1.32 10.30
N VAL A 9 -1.05 -1.09 9.17
CA VAL A 9 -1.65 -0.44 8.00
C VAL A 9 -2.68 -1.35 7.31
N LEU A 10 -2.37 -2.63 7.14
CA LEU A 10 -3.29 -3.60 6.51
C LEU A 10 -4.51 -3.92 7.38
N ARG A 11 -4.48 -3.59 8.68
CA ARG A 11 -5.66 -3.71 9.55
C ARG A 11 -6.80 -2.77 9.14
N GLU A 12 -6.50 -1.67 8.44
CA GLU A 12 -7.51 -0.72 7.96
C GLU A 12 -8.18 -1.17 6.65
N GLY A 13 -7.52 -2.03 5.88
CA GLY A 13 -8.03 -2.53 4.60
C GLY A 13 -6.92 -3.05 3.69
N GLU A 14 -7.33 -3.71 2.62
CA GLU A 14 -6.45 -4.18 1.55
C GLU A 14 -5.84 -2.97 0.83
N LEU A 15 -4.53 -3.02 0.59
CA LEU A 15 -3.80 -1.91 -0.01
C LEU A 15 -2.81 -2.43 -1.05
N HIS A 16 -2.70 -1.68 -2.15
CA HIS A 16 -1.65 -1.92 -3.12
C HIS A 16 -0.28 -1.65 -2.49
N GLY A 17 0.76 -2.38 -2.91
CA GLY A 17 2.11 -2.22 -2.37
C GLY A 17 2.68 -0.79 -2.46
N TYR A 18 2.24 0.00 -3.45
CA TYR A 18 2.60 1.43 -3.55
C TYR A 18 1.94 2.29 -2.47
N GLU A 19 0.63 2.09 -2.25
CA GLU A 19 -0.15 2.83 -1.25
C GLU A 19 0.25 2.43 0.16
N LEU A 20 0.47 1.13 0.39
CA LEU A 20 1.02 0.59 1.62
C LEU A 20 2.34 1.30 1.96
N ARG A 21 3.26 1.43 1.01
CA ARG A 21 4.52 2.16 1.22
C ARG A 21 4.28 3.63 1.57
N LYS A 22 3.32 4.29 0.93
CA LYS A 22 2.98 5.69 1.18
C LYS A 22 2.45 5.88 2.60
N ARG A 23 1.42 5.11 2.98
CA ARG A 23 0.85 5.07 4.33
C ARG A 23 1.90 4.77 5.38
N LEU A 24 2.78 3.78 5.14
CA LEU A 24 3.85 3.42 6.07
C LEU A 24 4.82 4.58 6.32
N ARG A 25 5.20 5.34 5.30
CA ARG A 25 6.05 6.53 5.48
C ARG A 25 5.34 7.63 6.27
N GLU A 26 4.05 7.82 6.03
CA GLU A 26 3.23 8.80 6.75
C GLU A 26 3.10 8.42 8.23
N LEU A 27 2.87 7.14 8.53
CA LEU A 27 2.71 6.60 9.88
C LEU A 27 4.00 6.63 10.70
N VAL A 28 5.13 6.28 10.07
CA VAL A 28 6.42 6.17 10.76
C VAL A 28 7.06 7.54 10.98
N GLY A 29 6.72 8.56 10.20
CA GLY A 29 7.08 9.98 10.43
C GLY A 29 8.58 10.27 10.54
N GLY A 30 9.17 10.91 9.52
CA GLY A 30 10.56 11.38 9.57
C GLY A 30 11.53 10.60 8.67
N THR A 31 12.84 10.75 8.91
CA THR A 31 13.97 10.39 8.01
C THR A 31 14.09 8.91 7.62
N SER A 32 13.20 8.06 8.13
CA SER A 32 13.10 6.64 7.78
C SER A 32 12.64 6.46 6.33
N SER A 33 13.60 6.28 5.43
CA SER A 33 13.35 5.97 4.03
C SER A 33 12.93 4.51 3.87
N ILE A 34 11.64 4.23 4.05
CA ILE A 34 11.10 2.92 3.67
C ILE A 34 11.25 2.76 2.15
N SER A 35 12.17 1.89 1.77
CA SER A 35 12.45 1.55 0.38
C SER A 35 11.65 0.32 -0.03
N PHE A 36 11.41 0.17 -1.33
CA PHE A 36 10.82 -1.06 -1.85
C PHE A 36 11.69 -2.29 -1.56
N GLY A 37 13.01 -2.11 -1.54
CA GLY A 37 13.98 -3.16 -1.21
C GLY A 37 13.87 -3.69 0.22
N SER A 38 13.30 -2.92 1.17
CA SER A 38 13.01 -3.42 2.52
C SER A 38 11.55 -3.86 2.70
N LEU A 39 10.62 -3.27 1.94
CA LEU A 39 9.20 -3.59 2.01
C LEU A 39 8.89 -4.99 1.46
N TYR A 40 9.33 -5.32 0.24
CA TYR A 40 8.99 -6.60 -0.38
C TYR A 40 9.53 -7.82 0.38
N PRO A 41 10.78 -7.82 0.89
CA PRO A 41 11.25 -8.92 1.73
C PRO A 41 10.48 -9.06 3.05
N ALA A 42 9.95 -7.95 3.60
CA ALA A 42 9.12 -8.00 4.81
C ALA A 42 7.74 -8.59 4.50
N LEU A 43 7.13 -8.22 3.38
CA LEU A 43 5.89 -8.83 2.90
C LEU A 43 6.07 -10.34 2.69
N GLY A 44 7.13 -10.77 2.01
CA GLY A 44 7.41 -12.19 1.82
C GLY A 44 7.77 -12.95 3.10
N ARG A 45 8.16 -12.28 4.19
CA ARG A 45 8.25 -12.91 5.52
C ARG A 45 6.86 -13.09 6.11
N LEU A 46 6.07 -12.01 6.14
CA LEU A 46 4.71 -12.04 6.66
C LEU A 46 3.81 -13.04 5.94
N GLU A 47 3.95 -13.18 4.62
CA GLU A 47 3.19 -14.13 3.81
C GLU A 47 3.58 -15.57 4.15
N ARG A 48 4.89 -15.86 4.29
CA ARG A 48 5.37 -17.18 4.73
C ARG A 48 4.92 -17.53 6.14
N ASP A 49 4.79 -16.53 7.01
CA ASP A 49 4.27 -16.68 8.37
C ASP A 49 2.73 -16.77 8.41
N GLY A 50 2.05 -16.64 7.27
CA GLY A 50 0.58 -16.68 7.17
C GLY A 50 -0.12 -15.45 7.74
N ALA A 51 0.60 -14.34 7.95
CA ALA A 51 0.09 -13.12 8.56
C ALA A 51 -0.52 -12.14 7.55
N VAL A 52 -0.15 -12.26 6.26
CA VAL A 52 -0.72 -11.48 5.14
C VAL A 52 -0.90 -12.39 3.94
N GLU A 53 -1.81 -12.03 3.03
CA GLU A 53 -2.05 -12.74 1.77
C GLU A 53 -2.01 -11.74 0.61
N ALA A 54 -1.38 -12.13 -0.49
CA ALA A 54 -1.41 -11.34 -1.72
C ALA A 54 -2.73 -11.61 -2.45
N VAL A 55 -3.62 -10.63 -2.42
CA VAL A 55 -4.87 -10.66 -3.19
C VAL A 55 -4.62 -10.07 -4.58
N GLU A 56 -5.22 -10.66 -5.61
CA GLU A 56 -5.30 -9.99 -6.90
C GLU A 56 -6.12 -8.72 -6.71
N ALA A 57 -5.51 -7.57 -6.98
CA ALA A 57 -6.22 -6.33 -6.90
C ALA A 57 -7.33 -6.36 -7.95
N VAL A 58 -8.57 -6.54 -7.49
CA VAL A 58 -9.74 -6.25 -8.29
C VAL A 58 -9.66 -4.76 -8.50
N GLU A 59 -9.27 -4.32 -9.70
CA GLU A 59 -9.30 -2.90 -10.06
C GLU A 59 -10.72 -2.41 -9.79
N GLN A 60 -10.94 -1.78 -8.64
CA GLN A 60 -12.14 -1.02 -8.36
C GLN A 60 -12.02 0.23 -9.22
N LEU A 61 -12.41 0.03 -10.47
CA LEU A 61 -12.36 0.97 -11.57
C LEU A 61 -13.49 2.01 -11.40
N GLU A 62 -13.72 2.51 -10.19
CA GLU A 62 -14.71 3.57 -9.95
C GLU A 62 -14.31 4.50 -8.80
N ALA A 63 -14.47 5.80 -9.07
CA ALA A 63 -14.52 6.93 -8.13
C ALA A 63 -13.20 7.63 -7.74
N ALA A 64 -12.50 8.22 -8.73
CA ALA A 64 -12.13 9.65 -8.67
C ALA A 64 -11.40 10.13 -9.95
N VAL A 65 -12.09 10.07 -11.09
CA VAL A 65 -11.77 11.00 -12.19
C VAL A 65 -13.03 11.83 -12.39
N PRO A 66 -13.11 13.10 -11.94
CA PRO A 66 -14.00 14.02 -12.60
C PRO A 66 -13.37 14.25 -13.97
N VAL A 67 -13.79 13.44 -14.94
CA VAL A 67 -13.68 13.78 -16.35
C VAL A 67 -14.61 14.99 -16.51
N ALA A 68 -14.09 16.16 -16.19
CA ALA A 68 -14.67 17.41 -16.63
C ALA A 68 -14.44 17.46 -18.15
N THR A 69 -15.30 16.75 -18.86
CA THR A 69 -15.72 17.13 -20.20
C THR A 69 -16.08 18.61 -20.17
N VAL A 70 -15.50 19.41 -21.07
CA VAL A 70 -16.17 20.14 -22.17
C VAL A 70 -15.14 21.07 -22.86
N PRO A 71 -15.44 21.68 -24.02
CA PRO A 71 -15.18 21.15 -25.36
C PRO A 71 -14.13 22.00 -26.11
N SER A 72 -13.73 21.50 -27.29
CA SER A 72 -12.92 22.23 -28.27
C SER A 72 -13.41 23.66 -28.53
N THR A 73 -12.47 24.60 -28.57
CA THR A 73 -12.52 25.83 -29.39
C THR A 73 -11.10 26.14 -29.84
#